data_AF-A0AAD5T939-F1
#
_entry.id   AF-A0AAD5T939-F1
#
_cell.length_a   1.000
_cell.length_b   1.000
_cell.length_c   1.000
_cell.angle_alpha   90.00
_cell.angle_beta   90.00
_cell.angle_gamma   90.00
#
_symmetry.space_group_name_H-M   'P 1'
#
loop_
_entity.id
_entity.type
_entity.pdbx_description
1 polymer ?
#
loop_
_entity_poly.entity_id
_entity_poly.type
_entity_poly.pdbx_seq_one_letter_code
_entity_poly.pdbx_strand_id
1 'polypeptide(L)'
;MANISLIVLSTIFGVLIIVASVYFLVYYQHPQDKWVAWLPKVVVVFGLTLSAWNIFVLPLDVANQNGKVNATGGIPMSALTLAFNLASVFLFMVAVPFTMFYYEGEDDSDESDEKKYC
;
A
#
# COMPACT_ATOMS: atom_id res chain seq x y z
N MET A 1 3.62 28.52 -9.78
CA MET A 1 4.23 28.56 -8.43
C MET A 1 3.72 27.33 -7.70
N ALA A 2 4.60 26.48 -7.15
CA ALA A 2 4.15 25.28 -6.44
C ALA A 2 3.36 25.72 -5.19
N ASN A 3 2.17 25.16 -5.02
CA ASN A 3 1.33 25.45 -3.85
C ASN A 3 1.93 24.75 -2.63
N ILE A 4 2.79 25.46 -1.89
CA ILE A 4 3.49 24.96 -0.69
C ILE A 4 2.51 24.32 0.31
N SER A 5 1.32 24.91 0.45
CA SER A 5 0.23 24.38 1.28
C SER A 5 -0.22 22.98 0.86
N LEU A 6 -0.37 22.71 -0.44
CA LEU A 6 -0.77 21.39 -0.95
C LEU A 6 0.31 20.34 -0.71
N ILE A 7 1.59 20.72 -0.88
CA ILE A 7 2.71 19.80 -0.63
C ILE A 7 2.72 19.40 0.84
N VAL A 8 2.70 20.37 1.76
CA VAL A 8 2.70 20.10 3.21
C VAL A 8 1.49 19.27 3.62
N LEU A 9 0.29 19.62 3.14
CA LEU A 9 -0.93 18.90 3.47
C LEU A 9 -0.89 17.45 2.95
N SER A 10 -0.46 17.25 1.70
CA SER A 10 -0.32 15.93 1.09
C SER A 10 0.68 15.05 1.86
N THR A 11 1.82 15.61 2.28
CA THR A 11 2.80 14.89 3.10
C THR A 11 2.20 14.47 4.45
N ILE A 12 1.47 15.36 5.13
CA ILE A 12 0.83 15.04 6.42
C ILE A 12 -0.19 13.91 6.25
N PHE A 13 -1.09 14.01 5.27
CA PHE A 13 -2.07 12.95 5.01
C PHE A 13 -1.40 11.65 4.57
N GLY A 14 -0.32 11.71 3.79
CA GLY A 14 0.47 10.54 3.42
C GLY A 14 1.03 9.79 4.62
N VAL A 15 1.58 10.52 5.60
CA VAL A 15 2.08 9.92 6.86
C VAL A 15 0.92 9.36 7.68
N LEU A 16 -0.20 10.09 7.80
CA LEU A 16 -1.38 9.63 8.54
C LEU A 16 -1.96 8.34 7.96
N ILE A 17 -1.96 8.17 6.63
CA ILE A 17 -2.41 6.94 5.96
C ILE A 17 -1.53 5.75 6.33
N ILE A 18 -0.21 5.94 6.37
CA ILE A 18 0.73 4.88 6.76
C ILE A 18 0.45 4.48 8.21
N VAL A 19 0.32 5.45 9.12
CA VAL A 19 0.01 5.21 10.53
C VAL A 19 -1.34 4.49 10.68
N ALA A 20 -2.37 4.93 9.96
CA ALA A 20 -3.69 4.31 9.98
C ALA A 20 -3.65 2.88 9.43
N SER A 21 -2.87 2.62 8.38
CA SER A 21 -2.71 1.28 7.80
C SER A 21 -2.02 0.33 8.78
N VAL A 22 -0.98 0.80 9.48
CA VAL A 22 -0.31 0.02 10.54
C VAL A 22 -1.26 -0.24 11.71
N TYR A 23 -1.99 0.78 12.17
CA TYR A 23 -2.99 0.63 13.24
C TYR A 23 -4.06 -0.41 12.87
N PHE A 24 -4.60 -0.32 11.66
CA PHE A 24 -5.60 -1.26 11.15
C PHE A 24 -5.07 -2.70 11.20
N LEU A 25 -3.84 -2.93 10.72
CA LEU A 25 -3.21 -4.23 10.79
C LEU A 25 -3.06 -4.72 12.24
N VAL A 26 -2.51 -3.90 13.12
CA VAL A 26 -2.27 -4.28 14.53
C VAL A 26 -3.58 -4.57 15.28
N TYR A 27 -4.66 -3.88 14.91
CA TYR A 27 -5.97 -4.07 15.53
C TYR A 27 -6.65 -5.37 15.07
N TYR A 28 -6.52 -5.73 13.79
CA TYR A 28 -7.16 -6.92 13.21
C TYR A 28 -6.27 -8.18 13.18
N GLN A 29 -5.00 -8.10 13.59
CA GLN A 29 -4.14 -9.27 13.67
C GLN A 29 -4.64 -10.26 14.73
N HIS A 30 -4.52 -11.56 14.44
CA HIS A 30 -4.88 -12.61 15.39
C HIS A 30 -3.91 -12.60 16.59
N PRO A 31 -4.37 -12.77 17.85
CA PRO A 31 -3.52 -12.69 19.03
C PRO A 31 -2.41 -13.75 19.10
N GLN A 32 -2.54 -14.87 18.38
CA GLN A 32 -1.50 -15.90 18.27
C GLN A 32 -0.44 -15.60 17.21
N ASP A 33 -0.73 -14.74 16.23
CA ASP A 33 0.18 -14.38 15.13
C ASP A 33 1.00 -13.11 15.47
N LYS A 34 1.60 -13.13 16.66
CA LYS A 34 2.48 -12.06 17.12
C LYS A 34 3.92 -12.40 16.74
N TRP A 35 4.41 -11.75 15.69
CA TRP A 35 5.82 -11.66 15.26
C TRP A 35 6.40 -12.72 14.33
N VAL A 36 5.66 -13.74 13.91
CA VAL A 36 6.17 -14.75 12.96
C VAL A 36 5.99 -14.30 11.51
N ALA A 37 4.78 -13.89 11.13
CA ALA A 37 4.43 -13.53 9.75
C ALA A 37 4.73 -12.07 9.36
N TRP A 38 6.00 -11.65 9.31
CA TRP A 38 6.34 -10.25 9.00
C TRP A 38 6.15 -9.87 7.51
N LEU A 39 6.38 -10.80 6.59
CA LEU A 39 6.33 -10.55 5.14
C LEU A 39 4.90 -10.24 4.65
N PRO A 40 3.86 -11.02 5.00
CA PRO A 40 2.48 -10.67 4.66
C PRO A 40 2.06 -9.32 5.24
N LYS A 41 2.54 -8.98 6.44
CA LYS A 41 2.21 -7.71 7.12
C LYS A 41 2.73 -6.49 6.34
N VAL A 42 3.95 -6.56 5.82
CA VAL A 42 4.50 -5.50 4.97
C VAL A 42 3.68 -5.31 3.70
N VAL A 43 3.29 -6.42 3.04
CA VAL A 43 2.50 -6.37 1.81
C VAL A 43 1.11 -5.79 2.05
N VAL A 44 0.46 -6.12 3.17
CA VAL A 44 -0.83 -5.53 3.56
C VAL A 44 -0.70 -4.03 3.81
N VAL A 45 0.27 -3.57 4.60
CA VAL A 45 0.45 -2.12 4.86
C VAL A 45 0.74 -1.37 3.56
N PHE A 46 1.59 -1.93 2.70
CA PHE A 46 1.91 -1.33 1.41
C PHE A 46 0.69 -1.28 0.48
N GLY A 47 -0.11 -2.35 0.43
CA GLY A 47 -1.36 -2.40 -0.34
C GLY A 47 -2.37 -1.35 0.12
N LEU A 48 -2.63 -1.26 1.42
CA LEU A 48 -3.55 -0.27 2.00
C LEU A 48 -3.08 1.17 1.71
N THR A 49 -1.78 1.42 1.87
CA THR A 49 -1.18 2.74 1.60
C THR A 49 -1.29 3.11 0.13
N LEU A 50 -0.97 2.18 -0.78
CA LEU A 50 -1.04 2.38 -2.23
C LEU A 50 -2.48 2.67 -2.68
N SER A 51 -3.46 1.92 -2.17
CA SER A 51 -4.88 2.15 -2.46
C SER A 51 -5.33 3.53 -2.02
N ALA A 52 -4.96 3.96 -0.80
CA ALA A 52 -5.31 5.28 -0.30
C ALA A 52 -4.63 6.40 -1.10
N TRP A 53 -3.36 6.24 -1.49
CA TRP A 53 -2.66 7.21 -2.34
C TRP A 53 -3.25 7.31 -3.74
N ASN A 54 -3.78 6.23 -4.30
CA ASN A 54 -4.43 6.26 -5.62
C ASN A 54 -5.63 7.22 -5.64
N ILE A 55 -6.36 7.37 -4.52
CA ILE A 55 -7.46 8.34 -4.38
C ILE A 55 -6.94 9.79 -4.50
N PHE A 56 -5.73 10.07 -3.97
CA PHE A 56 -5.13 11.41 -4.02
C PHE A 56 -4.58 11.79 -5.41
N VAL A 57 -4.46 10.85 -6.33
CA VAL A 57 -4.07 11.14 -7.72
C VAL A 57 -5.13 12.01 -8.42
N LEU A 58 -6.41 11.85 -8.08
CA LEU A 58 -7.53 12.63 -8.66
C LEU A 58 -7.46 14.12 -8.33
N PRO A 59 -7.39 14.57 -7.06
CA PRO A 59 -7.24 15.99 -6.75
C PRO A 59 -5.88 16.54 -7.22
N LEU A 60 -4.84 15.70 -7.29
CA LEU A 60 -3.55 16.09 -7.87
C LEU A 60 -3.67 16.41 -9.37
N ASP A 61 -4.45 15.65 -10.13
CA ASP A 61 -4.71 15.91 -11.55
C ASP A 61 -5.44 17.25 -11.73
N VAL A 62 -6.51 17.49 -10.96
CA VAL A 62 -7.24 18.77 -10.97
C VAL A 62 -6.32 19.94 -10.61
N ALA A 63 -5.46 19.78 -9.61
CA ALA A 63 -4.50 20.80 -9.20
C ALA A 63 -3.42 21.05 -10.26
N ASN A 64 -2.90 19.99 -10.90
CA ASN A 64 -1.89 20.08 -11.94
C ASN A 64 -2.41 20.82 -13.19
N GLN A 65 -3.69 20.65 -13.52
CA GLN A 65 -4.36 21.34 -14.62
C GLN A 65 -4.82 22.78 -14.27
N ASN A 66 -4.69 23.21 -13.01
CA ASN A 66 -5.24 24.47 -12.50
C ASN A 66 -6.73 24.66 -12.86
N GLY A 67 -7.52 23.57 -12.85
CA GLY A 67 -8.95 23.60 -13.18
C GLY A 67 -9.28 23.88 -14.65
N LYS A 68 -8.31 23.80 -15.57
CA LYS A 68 -8.54 23.96 -17.01
C LYS A 68 -8.51 22.61 -17.73
N VAL A 69 -9.56 22.33 -18.51
CA VAL A 69 -9.61 21.16 -19.38
C VAL A 69 -8.50 21.29 -20.45
N ASN A 70 -7.55 20.34 -20.48
CA ASN A 70 -6.40 20.29 -21.40
C ASN A 70 -5.27 21.30 -21.16
N ALA A 71 -5.01 21.73 -19.93
CA ALA A 71 -3.76 22.43 -19.63
C ALA A 71 -2.56 21.47 -19.57
N THR A 72 -1.46 21.83 -20.23
CA THR A 72 -0.16 21.15 -20.04
C THR A 72 0.36 21.49 -18.65
N GLY A 73 -0.06 20.71 -17.65
CA GLY A 73 0.49 20.77 -16.30
C GLY A 73 1.97 20.39 -16.29
N GLY A 74 2.68 20.77 -15.22
CA GLY A 74 4.13 20.47 -15.09
C GLY A 74 4.43 19.01 -14.76
N ILE A 75 3.43 18.26 -14.27
CA ILE A 75 3.59 16.86 -13.88
C ILE A 75 2.94 15.94 -14.95
N PRO A 76 3.65 14.90 -15.44
CA PRO A 76 3.09 13.96 -16.41
C PRO A 76 2.07 13.02 -15.73
N MET A 77 0.81 13.46 -15.66
CA MET A 77 -0.27 12.70 -15.00
C MET A 77 -0.54 11.33 -15.63
N SER A 78 -0.43 11.20 -16.95
CA SER A 78 -0.62 9.91 -17.62
C SER A 78 0.39 8.85 -17.13
N ALA A 79 1.66 9.24 -17.00
CA ALA A 79 2.71 8.35 -16.49
C ALA A 79 2.52 8.02 -15.01
N LEU A 80 2.14 9.01 -14.19
CA LEU A 80 1.89 8.80 -12.76
C LEU A 80 0.70 7.85 -12.54
N THR A 81 -0.43 8.11 -13.19
CA THR A 81 -1.62 7.25 -13.10
C THR A 81 -1.31 5.84 -13.62
N LEU A 82 -0.56 5.71 -14.72
CA LEU A 82 -0.13 4.41 -15.22
C LEU A 82 0.75 3.67 -14.20
N ALA A 83 1.70 4.36 -13.56
CA ALA A 83 2.57 3.76 -12.54
C ALA A 83 1.78 3.25 -11.33
N PHE A 84 0.82 4.04 -10.81
CA PHE A 84 -0.05 3.63 -9.70
C PHE A 84 -0.93 2.43 -10.07
N ASN A 85 -1.48 2.42 -11.29
CA ASN A 85 -2.29 1.29 -11.76
C ASN A 85 -1.43 0.03 -11.94
N LEU A 86 -0.25 0.14 -12.55
CA LEU A 86 0.64 -0.99 -12.75
C LEU A 86 1.14 -1.55 -11.41
N ALA A 87 1.50 -0.68 -10.46
CA ALA A 87 1.87 -1.09 -9.10
C ALA A 87 0.70 -1.81 -8.39
N SER A 88 -0.53 -1.32 -8.55
CA SER A 88 -1.72 -1.96 -7.99
C SER A 88 -1.94 -3.35 -8.59
N VAL A 89 -1.88 -3.47 -9.92
CA VAL A 89 -2.02 -4.76 -10.62
C VAL A 89 -0.93 -5.73 -10.18
N PHE A 90 0.33 -5.30 -10.12
CA PHE A 90 1.44 -6.14 -9.64
C PHE A 90 1.20 -6.61 -8.20
N LEU A 91 0.77 -5.71 -7.32
CA LEU A 91 0.52 -6.05 -5.93
C LEU A 91 -0.59 -7.10 -5.79
N PHE A 92 -1.72 -6.92 -6.46
CA PHE A 92 -2.85 -7.85 -6.37
C PHE A 92 -2.62 -9.16 -7.11
N MET A 93 -2.02 -9.14 -8.30
CA MET A 93 -1.87 -10.33 -9.15
C MET A 93 -0.62 -11.14 -8.84
N VAL A 94 0.42 -10.53 -8.25
CA VAL A 94 1.70 -11.18 -8.01
C VAL A 94 2.03 -11.19 -6.52
N ALA A 95 2.12 -10.02 -5.88
CA ALA A 95 2.61 -9.95 -4.51
C ALA A 95 1.68 -10.68 -3.54
N VAL A 96 0.37 -10.38 -3.55
CA VAL A 96 -0.62 -11.01 -2.65
C VAL A 96 -0.65 -12.54 -2.77
N PRO A 97 -0.85 -13.15 -3.96
CA PRO A 97 -0.89 -14.61 -4.06
C PRO A 97 0.45 -15.26 -3.69
N PHE A 98 1.58 -14.62 -4.03
CA PHE A 98 2.90 -15.12 -3.63
C PHE A 98 3.09 -15.07 -2.11
N THR A 99 2.64 -13.98 -1.45
CA THR A 99 2.71 -13.87 0.01
C THR A 99 1.80 -14.86 0.72
N MET A 100 0.63 -15.16 0.15
CA MET A 100 -0.28 -16.17 0.68
C MET A 100 0.35 -17.56 0.60
N PHE A 101 0.86 -17.93 -0.57
CA PHE A 101 1.55 -19.22 -0.76
C PHE A 101 2.77 -19.36 0.16
N TYR A 102 3.56 -18.30 0.31
CA TYR A 102 4.71 -18.29 1.22
C TYR A 102 4.27 -18.48 2.68
N TYR A 103 3.21 -17.78 3.10
CA TYR A 103 2.69 -17.87 4.47
C TYR A 103 2.15 -19.28 4.78
N GLU A 104 1.37 -19.87 3.88
CA GLU A 104 0.87 -21.25 4.02
C GLU A 104 2.01 -22.27 4.10
N GLY A 105 3.10 -22.06 3.35
CA GLY A 105 4.26 -22.96 3.37
C GLY A 105 5.10 -22.92 4.66
N GLU A 106 5.18 -21.75 5.32
CA GLU A 106 5.87 -21.62 6.61
C GLU A 106 5.02 -22.24 7.75
N ASP A 107 3.70 -22.02 7.75
CA ASP A 107 2.78 -22.62 8.72
C ASP A 107 2.85 -24.17 8.70
N ASP A 108 2.95 -24.79 7.51
CA ASP A 108 3.13 -26.24 7.36
C ASP A 108 4.46 -26.75 7.94
N SER A 109 5.53 -25.94 7.88
CA SER A 109 6.85 -26.32 8.37
C SER A 109 6.92 -26.33 9.90
N ASP A 110 6.32 -25.32 10.55
CA ASP A 110 6.26 -25.21 12.01
C ASP A 110 5.43 -26.36 12.63
N GLU A 111 4.29 -26.73 12.02
CA GLU A 111 3.50 -27.89 12.47
C GLU A 111 4.26 -29.23 12.36
N SER A 112 5.10 -29.36 11.32
CA SER A 112 5.83 -30.60 11.05
C SER A 112 6.97 -30.83 12.05
N ASP A 113 7.62 -29.76 12.50
CA ASP A 113 8.65 -29.83 13.53
C ASP A 113 8.03 -30.10 14.90
N GLU A 114 6.86 -29.54 15.22
CA GLU A 114 6.18 -29.79 16.50
C GLU A 114 5.78 -31.28 16.67
N LYS A 115 5.32 -31.93 15.59
CA LYS A 115 5.02 -33.37 15.60
C LYS A 115 6.25 -34.28 15.71
N LYS A 116 7.45 -33.79 15.40
CA LYS A 116 8.69 -34.57 15.45
C LYS A 116 9.26 -34.71 16.86
N TYR A 117 8.84 -33.86 17.79
CA TYR A 117 9.26 -33.88 19.19
C TYR A 117 8.20 -34.47 20.15
N CYS A 118 7.11 -35.04 19.63
CA CYS A 118 6.10 -35.80 20.38
C CYS A 118 6.26 -37.32 20.18
#